data_AF-A0A0R3WY88-F1
#
_entry.id   AF-A0A0R3WY88-F1
#
_cell.length_a   1.000
_cell.length_b   1.000
_cell.length_c   1.000
_cell.angle_alpha   90.00
_cell.angle_beta   90.00
_cell.angle_gamma   90.00
#
_symmetry.space_group_name_H-M   'P 1'
#
loop_
_entity.id
_entity.type
_entity.pdbx_description
1 polymer ?
#
loop_
_entity_poly.entity_id
_entity_poly.type
_entity_poly.pdbx_seq_one_letter_code
_entity_poly.pdbx_strand_id
1 'polypeptide(L)'
;MESSLIPFAIRLGNKNNLATASGALVEVVSLKVSIVEHQMTCRFAVDTRLRGRIRAVCMDGRKNNAFLMSIEADLGDVVKAYLEKPRPPTAPKLTHVKVEGSCTPKTVVITTEGRCAFRFGVKQEVDVTQVLTPYPPG
;
A
#
# COMPACT_ATOMS: atom_id res chain seq x y z
N MET A 1 -7.24 12.27 19.31
CA MET A 1 -7.34 12.47 17.85
C MET A 1 -6.62 13.76 17.54
N GLU A 2 -5.42 13.68 16.96
CA GLU A 2 -4.67 14.87 16.54
C GLU A 2 -4.96 15.11 15.05
N SER A 3 -5.67 16.19 14.76
CA SER A 3 -5.88 16.72 13.42
C SER A 3 -4.68 17.59 13.05
N SER A 4 -3.78 17.10 12.20
CA SER A 4 -2.73 17.92 11.61
C SER A 4 -3.27 18.68 10.40
N LEU A 5 -3.58 19.96 10.57
CA LEU A 5 -3.87 20.88 9.47
C LEU A 5 -2.54 21.30 8.84
N ILE A 6 -2.26 20.87 7.61
CA ILE A 6 -1.18 21.43 6.81
C ILE A 6 -1.77 22.54 5.93
N PRO A 7 -1.53 23.83 6.23
CA PRO A 7 -2.00 24.91 5.36
C PRO A 7 -1.09 24.99 4.13
N PHE A 8 -1.67 24.83 2.94
CA PHE A 8 -1.03 25.23 1.68
C PHE A 8 -1.81 26.41 1.12
N ALA A 9 -1.15 27.57 1.05
CA ALA A 9 -1.70 28.77 0.43
C ALA A 9 -1.44 28.71 -1.08
N ILE A 10 -2.49 28.53 -1.87
CA ILE A 10 -2.41 28.72 -3.32
C ILE A 10 -2.68 30.21 -3.58
N ARG A 11 -1.63 30.96 -3.92
CA ARG A 11 -1.75 32.36 -4.32
C ARG A 11 -2.23 32.40 -5.78
N LEU A 12 -3.54 32.45 -5.99
CA LEU A 12 -4.10 32.69 -7.32
C LEU A 12 -3.85 34.17 -7.68
N GLY A 13 -2.89 34.41 -8.58
CA GLY A 13 -2.66 35.73 -9.15
C GLY A 13 -3.86 36.15 -9.99
N ASN A 14 -4.58 37.20 -9.57
CA ASN A 14 -5.68 37.76 -10.34
C ASN A 14 -5.12 38.57 -11.51
N LYS A 15 -5.24 38.07 -12.74
CA LYS A 15 -4.98 38.82 -13.98
C LYS A 15 -6.28 39.47 -14.47
N ASN A 16 -6.86 40.38 -13.70
CA ASN A 16 -7.95 41.24 -14.18
C ASN A 16 -7.62 42.70 -13.86
N ASN A 17 -6.68 43.28 -14.63
CA ASN A 17 -6.57 44.73 -14.75
C ASN A 17 -7.51 45.18 -15.87
N LEU A 18 -8.76 45.47 -15.53
CA LEU A 18 -9.54 46.44 -16.29
C LEU A 18 -9.99 47.51 -15.30
N ALA A 19 -9.19 48.57 -15.21
CA ALA A 19 -9.57 49.80 -14.53
C ALA A 19 -10.62 50.50 -15.40
N THR A 20 -11.88 50.43 -15.01
CA THR A 20 -12.91 51.36 -15.50
C THR A 20 -13.13 52.40 -14.42
N ALA A 21 -12.83 53.66 -14.74
CA ALA A 21 -12.87 54.79 -13.84
C ALA A 21 -14.30 55.09 -13.36
N SER A 22 -14.61 54.73 -12.11
CA SER A 22 -15.58 55.37 -11.23
C SER A 22 -15.42 54.77 -9.83
N GLY A 23 -14.88 55.54 -8.88
CA GLY A 23 -14.96 55.34 -7.41
C GLY A 23 -15.01 53.91 -6.84
N ALA A 24 -14.22 52.96 -7.34
CA ALA A 24 -14.34 51.55 -6.97
C ALA A 24 -13.52 51.21 -5.71
N LEU A 25 -14.19 50.68 -4.68
CA LEU A 25 -13.57 50.02 -3.54
C LEU A 25 -12.66 48.90 -4.04
N VAL A 26 -11.39 48.88 -3.58
CA VAL A 26 -10.50 47.74 -3.87
C VAL A 26 -10.93 46.59 -2.96
N GLU A 27 -11.50 45.56 -3.59
CA GLU A 27 -11.92 44.36 -2.91
C GLU A 27 -10.77 43.34 -2.91
N VAL A 28 -10.23 43.03 -1.74
CA VAL A 28 -9.22 41.98 -1.59
C VAL A 28 -9.91 40.71 -1.08
N VAL A 29 -9.90 39.66 -1.90
CA VAL A 29 -10.42 38.34 -1.54
C VAL A 29 -9.25 37.40 -1.25
N SER A 30 -9.20 36.87 -0.04
CA SER A 30 -8.27 35.82 0.39
C SER A 30 -8.99 34.48 0.46
N LEU A 31 -8.37 33.44 -0.11
CA LEU A 31 -8.88 32.07 -0.11
C LEU A 31 -7.89 31.17 0.63
N LYS A 32 -8.38 30.42 1.62
CA LYS A 32 -7.60 29.38 2.31
C LYS A 32 -8.28 28.04 2.08
N VAL A 33 -7.51 27.08 1.57
CA VAL A 33 -7.96 25.70 1.41
C VAL A 33 -7.30 24.84 2.48
N SER A 34 -8.09 24.13 3.28
CA SER A 34 -7.61 23.13 4.23
C SER A 34 -8.13 21.75 3.85
N ILE A 35 -7.27 20.73 3.93
CA ILE A 35 -7.69 19.33 3.83
C ILE A 35 -7.64 18.73 5.24
N VAL A 36 -8.77 18.19 5.68
CA VAL A 36 -8.86 17.36 6.86
C VAL A 36 -8.45 15.96 6.46
N GLU A 37 -7.34 15.48 7.02
CA GLU A 37 -6.83 14.14 6.76
C GLU A 37 -7.22 13.19 7.89
N HIS A 38 -7.31 11.91 7.58
CA HIS A 38 -7.37 10.84 8.56
C HIS A 38 -6.22 9.86 8.35
N GLN A 39 -5.72 9.34 9.46
CA GLN A 39 -4.76 8.26 9.49
C GLN A 39 -5.44 7.01 10.05
N MET A 40 -5.26 5.88 9.36
CA MET A 40 -5.74 4.59 9.82
C MET A 40 -4.61 3.57 9.77
N THR A 41 -4.52 2.72 10.78
CA THR A 41 -3.60 1.57 10.79
C THR A 41 -4.40 0.29 10.83
N CYS A 42 -4.14 -0.63 9.90
CA CYS A 42 -4.79 -1.93 9.86
C CYS A 42 -3.78 -3.07 10.03
N ARG A 43 -4.26 -4.21 10.53
CA ARG A 43 -3.56 -5.49 10.43
C ARG A 43 -4.30 -6.33 9.39
N PHE A 44 -3.56 -7.09 8.58
CA PHE A 44 -4.15 -7.97 7.60
C PHE A 44 -3.46 -9.34 7.63
N ALA A 45 -4.18 -10.37 7.19
CA ALA A 45 -3.65 -11.69 6.94
C ALA A 45 -4.08 -12.12 5.52
N VAL A 46 -3.15 -12.66 4.75
CA VAL A 46 -3.38 -13.17 3.39
C VAL A 46 -3.04 -14.65 3.35
N ASP A 47 -4.03 -15.48 3.04
CA ASP A 47 -3.84 -16.90 2.80
C ASP A 47 -3.59 -17.15 1.31
N THR A 48 -2.34 -17.48 0.97
CA THR A 48 -1.97 -17.91 -0.38
C THR A 48 -2.13 -19.42 -0.48
N ARG A 49 -2.91 -19.88 -1.47
CA ARG A 49 -3.18 -21.30 -1.71
C ARG A 49 -2.48 -21.76 -2.99
N LEU A 50 -1.63 -22.78 -2.86
CA LEU A 50 -0.87 -23.37 -3.96
C LEU A 50 -1.25 -24.84 -4.12
N ARG A 51 -1.48 -25.26 -5.37
CA ARG A 51 -1.82 -26.64 -5.70
C ARG A 51 -1.18 -27.01 -7.03
N GLY A 52 -0.55 -28.18 -7.09
CA GLY A 52 0.11 -28.63 -8.31
C GLY A 52 1.24 -29.61 -8.02
N ARG A 53 2.11 -29.77 -9.02
CA ARG A 53 3.25 -30.67 -8.97
C ARG A 53 4.54 -29.88 -9.19
N ILE A 54 5.60 -30.27 -8.50
CA ILE A 54 6.95 -29.78 -8.76
C ILE A 54 7.67 -30.80 -9.63
N ARG A 55 8.35 -30.31 -10.68
CA ARG A 55 9.24 -31.10 -11.51
C ARG A 55 10.67 -30.60 -11.34
N ALA A 56 11.57 -31.48 -10.90
CA ALA A 56 13.00 -31.23 -10.82
C ALA A 56 13.71 -31.96 -11.97
N VAL A 57 14.56 -31.24 -12.70
CA VAL A 57 15.39 -31.81 -13.76
C VAL A 57 16.84 -31.82 -13.28
N CYS A 58 17.44 -33.00 -13.25
CA CYS A 58 18.83 -33.19 -12.85
C CYS A 58 19.70 -33.20 -14.11
N MET A 59 20.78 -32.41 -14.09
CA MET A 59 21.73 -32.27 -15.19
C MET A 59 23.16 -32.51 -14.68
N ASP A 60 24.03 -33.07 -15.51
CA ASP A 60 25.45 -33.28 -15.21
C ASP A 60 26.29 -32.07 -15.66
N GLY A 61 26.67 -31.22 -14.71
CA GLY A 61 27.51 -30.05 -14.97
C GLY A 61 28.91 -30.38 -15.52
N ARG A 62 29.41 -31.60 -15.31
CA ARG A 62 30.73 -32.03 -15.84
C ARG A 62 30.66 -32.47 -17.31
N LYS A 63 29.46 -32.74 -17.81
CA LYS A 63 29.21 -33.19 -19.18
C LYS A 63 28.30 -32.22 -19.92
N ASN A 64 28.65 -30.93 -19.90
CA ASN A 64 27.90 -29.88 -20.61
C ASN A 64 26.40 -29.85 -20.27
N ASN A 65 26.06 -29.99 -18.98
CA ASN A 65 24.69 -30.07 -18.49
C ASN A 65 23.85 -31.19 -19.14
N ALA A 66 24.48 -32.31 -19.48
CA ALA A 66 23.77 -33.46 -20.03
C ALA A 66 22.61 -33.86 -19.11
N PHE A 67 21.43 -34.08 -19.70
CA PHE A 67 20.25 -34.50 -18.97
C PHE A 67 20.50 -35.85 -18.30
N LEU A 68 20.26 -35.93 -16.99
CA LEU A 68 20.36 -37.18 -16.23
C LEU A 68 18.98 -37.79 -16.00
N MET A 69 18.07 -37.03 -15.40
CA MET A 69 16.74 -37.51 -15.06
C MET A 69 15.78 -36.35 -14.74
N SER A 70 14.49 -36.69 -14.69
CA SER A 70 13.43 -35.79 -14.28
C SER A 70 12.61 -36.46 -13.18
N ILE A 71 12.41 -35.76 -12.06
CA ILE A 71 11.62 -36.22 -10.93
C ILE A 71 10.41 -35.31 -10.80
N GLU A 72 9.23 -35.88 -10.66
CA GLU A 72 7.99 -35.15 -10.47
C GLU A 72 7.30 -35.60 -9.18
N ALA A 73 6.84 -34.65 -8.37
CA ALA A 73 6.17 -34.93 -7.10
C ALA A 73 5.03 -33.94 -6.84
N ASP A 74 4.04 -34.36 -6.05
CA ASP A 74 3.01 -33.46 -5.54
C ASP A 74 3.62 -32.38 -4.65
N LEU A 75 3.27 -31.11 -4.90
CA LEU A 75 3.78 -29.98 -4.13
C LEU A 75 3.46 -30.12 -2.64
N GLY A 76 2.24 -30.53 -2.31
CA GLY A 76 1.81 -30.66 -0.92
C GLY A 76 2.51 -31.80 -0.20
N ASP A 77 2.80 -32.92 -0.88
CA ASP A 77 3.62 -33.99 -0.31
C ASP A 77 5.06 -33.55 -0.01
N VAL A 78 5.69 -32.82 -0.94
CA VAL A 78 7.04 -32.28 -0.74
C VAL A 78 7.08 -31.33 0.47
N VAL A 79 6.12 -30.41 0.55
CA VAL A 79 6.03 -29.45 1.67
C VAL A 79 5.72 -30.18 2.97
N LYS A 80 4.78 -31.14 2.97
CA LYS A 80 4.42 -31.93 4.16
C LYS A 80 5.64 -32.67 4.72
N ALA A 81 6.40 -33.36 3.87
CA ALA A 81 7.62 -34.06 4.26
C ALA A 81 8.65 -33.11 4.89
N TYR A 82 8.77 -31.88 4.37
CA TYR A 82 9.66 -30.86 4.94
C TYR A 82 9.17 -30.30 6.28
N LEU A 83 7.85 -30.19 6.48
CA LEU A 83 7.26 -29.75 7.75
C LEU A 83 7.39 -30.80 8.85
N GLU A 84 7.31 -32.09 8.52
CA GLU A 84 7.40 -33.21 9.47
C GLU A 84 8.85 -33.60 9.83
N LYS A 85 9.83 -33.20 9.03
CA LYS A 85 11.24 -33.52 9.27
C LYS A 85 11.71 -33.01 10.64
N PRO A 86 12.37 -33.84 11.47
CA PRO A 86 12.94 -33.39 12.74
C PRO A 86 13.89 -32.21 12.54
N ARG A 87 13.71 -31.16 13.34
CA ARG A 87 14.53 -29.94 13.27
C ARG A 87 15.33 -29.74 14.54
N PRO A 88 16.54 -29.13 14.44
CA PRO A 88 17.26 -28.66 15.61
C PRO A 88 16.37 -27.73 16.47
N PRO A 89 16.50 -27.75 17.80
CA PRO A 89 15.70 -26.90 18.69
C PRO A 89 15.82 -25.40 18.40
N THR A 90 16.93 -25.00 17.77
CA THR A 90 17.24 -23.60 17.42
C THR A 90 16.60 -23.14 16.11
N ALA A 91 16.04 -24.05 15.31
CA ALA A 91 15.43 -23.69 14.04
C ALA A 91 14.00 -23.14 14.25
N PRO A 92 13.64 -22.01 13.60
CA PRO A 92 12.30 -21.47 13.71
C PRO A 92 11.25 -22.45 13.17
N LYS A 93 10.15 -22.61 13.91
CA LYS A 93 8.99 -23.39 13.44
C LYS A 93 8.29 -22.60 12.34
N LEU A 94 7.97 -23.28 11.24
CA LEU A 94 7.21 -22.68 10.13
C LEU A 94 5.71 -22.80 10.44
N THR A 95 5.20 -21.94 11.33
CA THR A 95 3.80 -21.95 11.76
C THR A 95 2.83 -21.38 10.73
N HIS A 96 3.35 -20.59 9.79
CA HIS A 96 2.58 -19.91 8.74
C HIS A 96 2.34 -20.78 7.50
N VAL A 97 2.83 -22.01 7.48
CA VAL A 97 2.70 -22.93 6.34
C VAL A 97 2.02 -24.21 6.80
N LYS A 98 0.95 -24.61 6.10
CA LYS A 98 0.26 -25.88 6.33
C LYS A 98 -0.10 -26.55 5.01
N VAL A 99 -0.37 -27.86 5.09
CA VAL A 99 -0.84 -28.65 3.95
C VAL A 99 -2.24 -29.16 4.28
N GLU A 100 -3.19 -28.88 3.40
CA GLU A 100 -4.60 -29.27 3.52
C GLU A 100 -4.99 -30.26 2.42
N GLY A 101 -5.94 -31.14 2.75
CA GLY A 101 -6.53 -32.10 1.82
C GLY A 101 -5.94 -33.51 1.92
N SER A 102 -6.82 -34.50 1.71
CA SER A 102 -6.49 -35.92 1.60
C SER A 102 -6.28 -36.38 0.15
N CYS A 103 -6.80 -35.63 -0.83
CA CYS A 103 -6.72 -35.95 -2.25
C CYS A 103 -5.52 -35.27 -2.93
N THR A 104 -4.92 -35.94 -3.90
CA THR A 104 -3.84 -35.38 -4.74
C THR A 104 -4.40 -34.60 -5.95
N PRO A 105 -3.81 -33.45 -6.32
CA PRO A 105 -2.72 -32.77 -5.62
C PRO A 105 -3.21 -32.09 -4.33
N LYS A 106 -2.38 -32.11 -3.27
CA LYS A 106 -2.69 -31.47 -1.99
C LYS A 106 -2.52 -29.95 -2.08
N THR A 107 -3.19 -29.21 -1.20
CA THR A 107 -3.14 -27.74 -1.18
C THR A 107 -2.19 -27.26 -0.11
N VAL A 108 -1.18 -26.46 -0.48
CA VAL A 108 -0.31 -25.75 0.46
C VAL A 108 -0.93 -24.40 0.76
N VAL A 109 -1.08 -24.05 2.04
CA VAL A 109 -1.58 -22.75 2.49
C VAL A 109 -0.45 -22.02 3.21
N ILE A 110 -0.16 -20.80 2.76
CA ILE A 110 0.82 -19.90 3.35
C ILE A 110 0.08 -18.66 3.86
N THR A 111 0.08 -18.44 5.18
CA THR A 111 -0.55 -17.29 5.82
C THR A 111 0.49 -16.19 6.02
N THR A 112 0.35 -15.08 5.32
CA THR A 112 1.22 -13.91 5.47
C THR A 112 0.49 -12.83 6.26
N GLU A 113 1.05 -12.40 7.37
CA GLU A 113 0.51 -11.32 8.19
C GLU A 113 1.26 -10.01 7.94
N GLY A 114 0.54 -8.90 7.92
CA GLY A 114 1.13 -7.59 7.69
C GLY A 114 0.41 -6.48 8.42
N ARG A 115 1.03 -5.30 8.40
CA ARG A 115 0.46 -4.05 8.92
C ARG A 115 0.46 -3.02 7.81
N CYS A 116 -0.62 -2.29 7.71
CA CYS A 116 -0.79 -1.21 6.76
C CYS A 116 -1.02 0.10 7.53
N ALA A 117 -0.56 1.22 6.96
CA ALA A 117 -0.91 2.56 7.43
C ALA A 117 -1.39 3.37 6.22
N PHE A 118 -2.59 3.90 6.32
CA PHE A 118 -3.19 4.75 5.30
C PHE A 118 -3.31 6.18 5.84
N ARG A 119 -3.02 7.15 4.97
CA ARG A 119 -3.30 8.56 5.21
C ARG A 119 -4.05 9.09 4.00
N PHE A 120 -5.23 9.64 4.22
CA PHE A 120 -6.09 10.13 3.13
C PHE A 120 -6.90 11.36 3.57
N GLY A 121 -7.17 12.25 2.62
CA GLY A 121 -8.05 13.40 2.82
C GLY A 121 -9.50 12.97 2.92
N VAL A 122 -10.22 13.48 3.92
CA VAL A 122 -11.63 13.16 4.20
C VAL A 122 -12.54 14.32 3.82
N LYS A 123 -12.07 15.55 4.01
CA LYS A 123 -12.84 16.76 3.72
C LYS A 123 -11.92 17.87 3.25
N GLN A 124 -12.38 18.66 2.30
CA GLN A 124 -11.74 19.91 1.91
C GLN A 124 -12.63 21.07 2.38
N GLU A 125 -12.02 22.03 3.08
CA GLU A 125 -12.67 23.24 3.56
C GLU A 125 -12.06 24.44 2.86
N VAL A 126 -12.90 25.42 2.51
CA VAL A 126 -12.49 26.63 1.81
C VAL A 126 -13.01 27.82 2.62
N ASP A 127 -12.08 28.57 3.21
CA ASP A 127 -12.38 29.81 3.91
C ASP A 127 -12.14 30.99 2.97
N VAL A 128 -13.18 31.82 2.80
CA VAL A 128 -13.15 33.04 1.99
C VAL A 128 -13.17 34.24 2.93
N THR A 129 -12.18 35.10 2.85
CA THR A 129 -12.13 36.37 3.60
C THR A 129 -12.07 37.53 2.62
N GLN A 130 -13.10 38.37 2.63
CA GLN A 130 -13.18 39.59 1.82
C GLN A 130 -12.89 40.79 2.72
N VAL A 131 -11.90 41.59 2.34
CA VAL A 131 -11.57 42.85 3.03
C VAL A 131 -11.85 44.01 2.09
N LEU A 132 -12.72 44.91 2.52
CA LEU A 132 -12.95 46.21 1.89
C LEU A 132 -12.01 47.22 2.56
N THR A 133 -11.00 47.70 1.84
CA THR A 133 -10.13 48.77 2.35
C THR A 133 -10.82 50.14 2.16
N PRO A 134 -11.09 50.91 3.23
CA PRO A 134 -11.50 52.31 3.08
C PRO A 134 -10.33 53.15 2.57
N TYR A 135 -10.62 54.13 1.71
CA TYR A 135 -9.63 55.08 1.22
C TYR A 135 -9.10 55.95 2.38
N PRO A 136 -7.80 56.27 2.45
CA PRO A 136 -7.32 57.25 3.43
C PRO A 136 -7.98 58.62 3.14
N PRO A 137 -8.41 59.37 4.17
CA PRO A 137 -8.95 60.71 3.96
C PRO A 137 -7.85 61.61 3.38
N GLY A 138 -8.12 62.17 2.21
CA GLY A 138 -7.32 63.24 1.60
C GLY A 138 -7.71 64.60 2.12
#